data_AF-A0A814PS90-F1
#
_entry.id   AF-A0A814PS90-F1
#
_cell.length_a   1.000
_cell.length_b   1.000
_cell.length_c   1.000
_cell.angle_alpha   90.00
_cell.angle_beta   90.00
_cell.angle_gamma   90.00
#
_symmetry.space_group_name_H-M   'P 1'
#
loop_
_entity.id
_entity.type
_entity.pdbx_description
1 polymer ?
#
loop_
_entity_poly.entity_id
_entity_poly.type
_entity_poly.pdbx_seq_one_letter_code
_entity_poly.pdbx_strand_id
1 'polypeptide(L)'
;MASSTSNNRESLAFEDIYDIVKRNDKTQYDLIYRTLLAKSEYLTLIPDNDNYSILHYLVMYGLLDLFNKVIAIPNIRFILLTKTATKPQKDILQIANENQTKSSTHKKLYDTIDRLVTMDKFVEYGKNNQINECRKMLQQDEDLANLKPPYRKYYLIHHLAFADNKNAFDQLRSMCNFDMKLLTNDKKTASEVAFEHNHTRFATYLESLSPEMRAIREQHDKEKDKRNQAKIKRDEQVEKEILTTGGNNMLDCFTCPLTKEIFHDPVVLSDGFTYERSAIQQWLDLGNRRSPMTNIELTNVTLVPNMVIKQALSELYEKQKK
;
A
#
# COMPACT_ATOMS: atom_id res chain seq x y z
N MET A 1 -35.49 3.49 5.99
CA MET A 1 -34.40 2.48 5.95
C MET A 1 -33.88 2.49 4.52
N ALA A 2 -32.62 2.77 4.18
CA ALA A 2 -31.42 2.95 4.98
C ALA A 2 -30.51 4.02 4.34
N SER A 3 -30.08 4.97 5.18
CA SER A 3 -28.73 5.52 5.30
C SER A 3 -27.76 5.31 4.12
N SER A 4 -27.72 6.24 3.18
CA SER A 4 -26.52 6.56 2.39
C SER A 4 -25.53 7.29 3.30
N THR A 5 -24.61 6.54 3.89
CA THR A 5 -23.54 7.08 4.75
C THR A 5 -22.68 8.07 3.99
N SER A 6 -22.86 9.35 4.31
CA SER A 6 -21.89 10.41 4.06
C SER A 6 -20.57 10.06 4.75
N ASN A 7 -19.56 9.68 3.97
CA ASN A 7 -18.19 9.50 4.46
C ASN A 7 -17.24 10.51 3.78
N ASN A 8 -17.72 11.74 3.56
CA ASN A 8 -16.83 12.88 3.36
C ASN A 8 -16.25 13.23 4.73
N ARG A 9 -15.15 12.55 5.09
CA ARG A 9 -14.31 12.92 6.22
C ARG A 9 -13.77 14.33 5.98
N GLU A 10 -14.10 15.27 6.85
CA GLU A 10 -13.48 16.60 6.90
C GLU A 10 -11.95 16.42 7.07
N SER A 11 -11.22 16.39 5.96
CA SER A 11 -9.77 16.51 5.96
C SER A 11 -9.45 17.99 5.88
N LEU A 12 -8.85 18.54 6.93
CA LEU A 12 -8.33 19.89 6.91
C LEU A 12 -7.22 20.04 5.85
N ALA A 13 -7.06 21.27 5.35
CA ALA A 13 -5.91 21.62 4.51
C ALA A 13 -4.63 21.67 5.36
N PHE A 14 -3.46 21.67 4.69
CA PHE A 14 -2.18 21.74 5.39
C PHE A 14 -2.06 23.04 6.20
N GLU A 15 -2.44 24.16 5.59
CA GLU A 15 -2.36 25.51 6.14
C GLU A 15 -3.17 25.64 7.43
N ASP A 16 -4.38 25.07 7.45
CA ASP A 16 -5.24 25.09 8.64
C ASP A 16 -4.59 24.36 9.81
N ILE A 17 -4.10 23.14 9.58
CA ILE A 17 -3.43 22.34 10.61
C ILE A 17 -2.17 23.03 11.09
N TYR A 18 -1.38 23.54 10.15
CA TYR A 18 -0.14 24.24 10.45
C TYR A 18 -0.39 25.44 11.36
N ASP A 19 -1.38 26.27 11.04
CA ASP A 19 -1.75 27.44 11.83
C ASP A 19 -2.28 27.06 13.21
N ILE A 20 -3.12 26.02 13.33
CA ILE A 20 -3.63 25.53 14.61
C ILE A 20 -2.47 25.10 15.52
N VAL A 21 -1.53 24.30 15.00
CA VAL A 21 -0.37 23.83 15.76
C VAL A 21 0.57 24.97 16.11
N LYS A 22 0.83 25.90 15.17
CA LYS A 22 1.67 27.08 15.37
C LYS A 22 1.08 28.04 16.41
N ARG A 23 -0.25 28.18 16.49
CA ARG A 23 -0.93 28.95 17.54
C ARG A 23 -1.06 28.20 18.86
N ASN A 24 -0.67 26.93 18.90
CA ASN A 24 -0.77 26.05 20.05
C ASN A 24 -2.22 25.90 20.57
N ASP A 25 -3.21 25.83 19.65
CA ASP A 25 -4.60 25.61 20.01
C ASP A 25 -4.86 24.13 20.32
N LYS A 26 -5.04 23.83 21.62
CA LYS A 26 -5.21 22.47 22.15
C LYS A 26 -6.59 21.87 21.90
N THR A 27 -7.57 22.65 21.44
CA THR A 27 -8.96 22.21 21.33
C THR A 27 -9.22 21.25 20.17
N GLN A 28 -8.31 21.18 19.19
CA GLN A 28 -8.52 20.45 17.92
C GLN A 28 -7.54 19.27 17.69
N TYR A 29 -6.82 18.81 18.72
CA TYR A 29 -5.76 17.80 18.54
C TYR A 29 -6.25 16.44 18.02
N ASP A 30 -7.49 16.04 18.29
CA ASP A 30 -8.04 14.80 17.73
C ASP A 30 -8.26 14.92 16.21
N LEU A 31 -8.78 16.07 15.76
CA LEU A 31 -8.97 16.38 14.34
C LEU A 31 -7.64 16.50 13.60
N ILE A 32 -6.64 17.12 14.23
CA ILE A 32 -5.27 17.19 13.71
C ILE A 32 -4.71 15.78 13.54
N TYR A 33 -4.79 14.94 14.58
CA TYR A 33 -4.27 13.58 14.51
C TYR A 33 -4.93 12.74 13.41
N ARG A 34 -6.27 12.80 13.28
CA ARG A 34 -6.98 12.09 12.20
C ARG A 34 -6.55 12.54 10.82
N THR A 35 -6.33 13.84 10.64
CA THR A 35 -5.87 14.36 9.34
C THR A 35 -4.44 13.95 9.05
N LEU A 36 -3.54 14.03 10.04
CA LEU A 36 -2.15 13.60 9.90
C LEU A 36 -2.01 12.09 9.67
N LEU A 37 -2.94 11.28 10.18
CA LEU A 37 -2.98 9.85 9.90
C LEU A 37 -3.30 9.57 8.42
N ALA A 38 -4.13 10.41 7.79
CA ALA A 38 -4.45 10.31 6.36
C ALA A 38 -3.38 10.96 5.46
N LYS A 39 -2.72 12.02 5.94
CA LYS A 39 -1.74 12.84 5.21
C LYS A 39 -0.46 13.03 6.02
N SER A 40 0.27 11.93 6.19
CA SER A 40 1.47 11.86 7.05
C SER A 40 2.59 12.83 6.63
N GLU A 41 2.65 13.19 5.35
CA GLU A 41 3.63 14.09 4.76
C GLU A 41 3.59 15.50 5.35
N TYR A 42 2.44 15.92 5.89
CA TYR A 42 2.26 17.23 6.50
C TYR A 42 3.14 17.42 7.76
N LEU A 43 3.48 16.35 8.48
CA LEU A 43 4.29 16.44 9.70
C LEU A 43 5.70 16.99 9.44
N THR A 44 6.28 16.65 8.29
CA THR A 44 7.65 16.98 7.93
C THR A 44 7.76 18.17 6.98
N LEU A 45 6.64 18.62 6.40
CA LEU A 45 6.64 19.75 5.48
C LEU A 45 7.00 21.06 6.23
N ILE A 46 7.91 21.84 5.65
CA ILE A 46 8.25 23.18 6.11
C ILE A 46 7.74 24.17 5.04
N PRO A 47 6.79 25.06 5.36
CA PRO A 47 6.31 26.06 4.41
C PRO A 47 7.45 26.99 3.94
N ASP A 48 7.34 27.58 2.77
CA ASP A 48 8.40 28.46 2.24
C ASP A 48 8.61 29.73 3.06
N ASN A 49 7.54 30.21 3.71
CA ASN A 49 7.56 31.41 4.54
C ASN A 49 7.91 31.15 6.01
N ASP A 50 8.31 29.92 6.36
CA ASP A 50 8.64 29.55 7.73
C ASP A 50 9.88 28.66 7.82
N ASN A 51 10.43 28.56 9.03
CA ASN A 51 11.64 27.79 9.31
C ASN A 51 11.33 26.44 9.97
N TYR A 52 10.08 26.23 10.42
CA TYR A 52 9.66 25.10 11.24
C TYR A 52 8.52 24.32 10.60
N SER A 53 8.57 23.00 10.74
CA SER A 53 7.44 22.10 10.40
C SER A 53 6.50 21.94 11.60
N ILE A 54 5.37 21.28 11.36
CA ILE A 54 4.45 20.83 12.41
C ILE A 54 5.22 20.06 13.49
N LEU A 55 6.06 19.09 13.10
CA LEU A 55 6.85 18.31 14.05
C LEU A 55 7.74 19.16 14.94
N HIS A 56 8.38 20.20 14.39
CA HIS A 56 9.20 21.11 15.20
C HIS A 56 8.35 21.88 16.22
N TYR A 57 7.16 22.36 15.84
CA TYR A 57 6.24 23.03 16.76
C TYR A 57 5.72 22.11 17.86
N LEU A 58 5.38 20.85 17.53
CA LEU A 58 5.00 19.85 18.53
C LEU A 58 6.07 19.73 19.62
N VAL A 59 7.34 19.73 19.20
CA VAL A 59 8.45 19.62 20.13
C VAL A 59 8.67 20.90 20.94
N MET A 60 8.67 22.05 20.27
CA MET A 60 8.90 23.36 20.88
C MET A 60 7.81 23.73 21.91
N TYR A 61 6.57 23.29 21.71
CA TYR A 61 5.46 23.53 22.64
C TYR A 61 5.27 22.40 23.68
N GLY A 62 6.05 21.32 23.60
CA GLY A 62 5.98 20.21 24.55
C GLY A 62 4.67 19.40 24.45
N LEU A 63 4.14 19.21 23.24
CA LEU A 63 2.86 18.53 22.98
C LEU A 63 3.00 17.01 22.98
N LEU A 64 3.33 16.47 24.16
CA LEU A 64 3.68 15.05 24.36
C LEU A 64 2.61 14.07 23.86
N ASP A 65 1.33 14.30 24.17
CA ASP A 65 0.25 13.36 23.81
C ASP A 65 0.06 13.27 22.30
N LEU A 66 0.08 14.42 21.60
CA LEU A 66 -0.01 14.46 20.15
C LEU A 66 1.25 13.88 19.52
N PHE A 67 2.43 14.19 20.07
CA PHE A 67 3.71 13.61 19.64
C PHE A 67 3.70 12.08 19.68
N ASN A 68 3.29 11.49 20.81
CA ASN A 68 3.21 10.03 20.98
C ASN A 68 2.26 9.36 20.00
N LYS A 69 1.19 10.05 19.59
CA LYS A 69 0.27 9.55 18.56
C LYS A 69 0.88 9.61 17.16
N VAL A 70 1.61 10.68 16.82
CA VAL A 70 2.17 10.86 15.47
C VAL A 70 3.43 10.04 15.22
N ILE A 71 4.23 9.69 16.24
CA ILE A 71 5.41 8.82 16.06
C ILE A 71 5.07 7.40 15.62
N ALA A 72 3.83 6.95 15.87
CA ALA A 72 3.34 5.65 15.44
C ALA A 72 2.96 5.62 13.95
N ILE A 73 2.91 6.77 13.28
CA ILE A 73 2.61 6.83 11.85
C ILE A 73 3.83 6.28 11.09
N PRO A 74 3.64 5.23 10.25
CA PRO A 74 4.75 4.56 9.58
C PRO A 74 5.42 5.47 8.54
N ASN A 75 6.70 5.17 8.24
CA ASN A 75 7.49 5.81 7.17
C ASN A 75 7.77 7.31 7.34
N ILE A 76 7.57 7.88 8.53
CA ILE A 76 7.96 9.27 8.81
C ILE A 76 9.43 9.31 9.24
N ARG A 77 10.21 10.17 8.58
CA ARG A 77 11.59 10.46 8.98
C ARG A 77 11.59 11.59 10.01
N PHE A 78 11.80 11.25 11.28
CA PHE A 78 11.85 12.21 12.38
C PHE A 78 13.17 12.97 12.47
N ILE A 79 14.21 12.53 11.75
CA ILE A 79 15.46 13.29 11.57
C ILE A 79 15.20 14.37 10.51
N LEU A 80 14.70 15.51 10.97
CA LEU A 80 14.37 16.69 10.17
C LEU A 80 15.12 17.90 10.73
N LEU A 81 15.70 18.70 9.85
CA LEU A 81 16.38 19.94 10.20
C LEU A 81 15.46 21.15 9.94
N THR A 82 15.57 22.16 10.78
CA THR A 82 14.91 23.47 10.57
C THR A 82 15.44 24.14 9.29
N LYS A 83 14.56 24.81 8.53
CA LYS A 83 14.90 25.56 7.30
C LYS A 83 15.23 27.02 7.64
N THR A 84 16.40 27.28 8.23
CA THR A 84 16.85 28.65 8.57
C THR A 84 18.12 29.02 7.81
N ALA A 85 18.18 30.27 7.33
CA ALA A 85 19.36 30.82 6.64
C ALA A 85 20.31 31.59 7.58
N THR A 86 19.82 32.03 8.75
CA THR A 86 20.55 32.95 9.64
C THR A 86 20.98 32.32 10.97
N LYS A 87 20.37 31.19 11.34
CA LYS A 87 20.68 30.44 12.57
C LYS A 87 21.21 29.06 12.20
N PRO A 88 21.99 28.39 13.08
CA PRO A 88 22.34 27.00 12.86
C PRO A 88 21.07 26.17 12.74
N GLN A 89 21.05 25.29 11.74
CA GLN A 89 19.96 24.33 11.57
C GLN A 89 19.96 23.37 12.75
N LYS A 90 18.78 23.12 13.32
CA LYS A 90 18.62 22.23 14.46
C LYS A 90 17.73 21.06 14.09
N ASP A 91 18.02 19.90 14.65
CA ASP A 91 17.10 18.77 14.63
C ASP A 91 16.11 18.84 15.81
N ILE A 92 15.13 17.92 15.80
CA ILE A 92 14.12 17.84 16.85
C ILE A 92 14.70 17.50 18.23
N LEU A 93 15.83 16.79 18.31
CA LEU A 93 16.46 16.43 19.58
C LEU A 93 17.14 17.64 20.21
N GLN A 94 17.85 18.43 19.40
CA GLN A 94 18.45 19.69 19.83
C GLN A 94 17.40 20.68 20.31
N ILE A 95 16.27 20.80 19.59
CA ILE A 95 15.15 21.64 20.02
C ILE A 95 14.56 21.12 21.33
N ALA A 96 14.35 19.79 21.46
CA ALA A 96 13.85 19.22 22.70
C ALA A 96 14.80 19.49 23.89
N ASN A 97 16.11 19.38 23.67
CA ASN A 97 17.14 19.62 24.69
C ASN A 97 17.11 21.07 25.20
N GLU A 98 16.96 22.04 24.30
CA GLU A 98 16.85 23.47 24.66
C GLU A 98 15.61 23.80 25.49
N ASN A 99 14.57 22.99 25.37
CA ASN A 99 13.29 23.21 26.04
C ASN A 99 13.07 22.27 27.24
N GLN A 100 13.97 21.32 27.51
CA GLN A 100 13.73 20.24 28.50
C GLN A 100 13.46 20.75 29.93
N THR A 101 13.97 21.93 30.29
CA THR A 101 13.83 22.52 31.62
C THR A 101 12.57 23.38 31.78
N LYS A 102 11.82 23.64 30.70
CA LYS A 102 10.64 24.52 30.74
C LYS A 102 9.48 23.94 31.54
N SER A 103 9.30 22.62 31.51
CA SER A 103 8.25 21.92 32.26
C SER A 103 8.49 20.41 32.28
N SER A 104 7.76 19.70 33.15
CA SER A 104 7.80 18.23 33.22
C SER A 104 7.39 17.54 31.91
N THR A 105 6.45 18.12 31.14
CA THR A 105 6.05 17.58 29.84
C THR A 105 7.17 17.69 28.81
N HIS A 106 7.90 18.81 28.80
CA HIS A 106 9.05 18.99 27.92
C HIS A 106 10.20 18.04 28.28
N LYS A 107 10.44 17.80 29.57
CA LYS A 107 11.44 16.81 30.00
C LYS A 107 11.08 15.40 29.51
N LYS A 108 9.85 14.95 29.75
CA LYS A 108 9.36 13.65 29.24
C LYS A 108 9.46 13.55 27.72
N LEU A 109 9.16 14.64 27.02
CA LEU A 109 9.26 14.68 25.56
C LEU A 109 10.71 14.57 25.09
N TYR A 110 11.65 15.28 25.73
CA TYR A 110 13.08 15.13 25.44
C TYR A 110 13.53 13.69 25.67
N ASP A 111 13.21 13.09 26.81
CA ASP A 111 13.61 11.71 27.11
C ASP A 111 13.02 10.73 26.08
N THR A 112 11.80 10.98 25.60
CA THR A 112 11.15 10.19 24.53
C THR A 112 11.89 10.33 23.20
N ILE A 113 12.24 11.56 22.79
CA ILE A 113 12.94 11.82 21.53
C ILE A 113 14.37 11.27 21.57
N ASP A 114 15.08 11.46 22.68
CA ASP A 114 16.42 10.92 22.89
C ASP A 114 16.43 9.39 22.78
N ARG A 115 15.42 8.74 23.39
CA ARG A 115 15.23 7.30 23.27
C ARG A 115 14.99 6.86 21.82
N LEU A 116 14.13 7.57 21.08
CA LEU A 116 13.85 7.28 19.67
C LEU A 116 15.09 7.44 18.79
N VAL A 117 15.85 8.52 18.97
CA VAL A 117 17.09 8.77 18.20
C VAL A 117 18.14 7.71 18.51
N THR A 118 18.28 7.32 19.77
CA THR A 118 19.18 6.24 20.20
C THR A 118 18.81 4.92 19.53
N MET A 119 17.53 4.55 19.54
CA MET A 119 17.03 3.35 18.86
C MET A 119 17.26 3.40 17.34
N ASP A 120 17.05 4.56 16.70
CA ASP A 120 17.25 4.72 15.27
C ASP A 120 18.74 4.57 14.89
N LYS A 121 19.63 5.23 15.62
CA LYS A 121 21.09 5.13 15.44
C LYS A 121 21.57 3.70 15.59
N PHE A 122 21.09 2.98 16.61
CA PHE A 122 21.47 1.59 16.84
C PHE A 122 21.09 0.68 15.66
N VAL A 123 19.84 0.78 15.19
CA VAL A 123 19.40 0.00 14.02
C VAL A 123 20.19 0.41 12.77
N GLU A 124 20.51 1.69 12.60
CA GLU A 124 21.29 2.20 11.47
C GLU A 124 22.74 1.69 11.48
N TYR A 125 23.41 1.70 12.63
CA TYR A 125 24.75 1.12 12.79
C TYR A 125 24.76 -0.36 12.44
N GLY A 126 23.76 -1.12 12.92
CA GLY A 126 23.66 -2.53 12.59
C GLY A 126 23.41 -2.80 11.11
N LYS A 127 22.52 -2.03 10.48
CA LYS A 127 22.28 -2.08 9.02
C LYS A 127 23.53 -1.77 8.20
N ASN A 128 24.35 -0.82 8.67
CA ASN A 128 25.61 -0.44 8.01
C ASN A 128 26.82 -1.29 8.48
N ASN A 129 26.57 -2.41 9.17
CA ASN A 129 27.58 -3.34 9.68
C ASN A 129 28.64 -2.70 10.61
N GLN A 130 28.28 -1.63 11.32
CA GLN A 130 29.11 -0.95 12.31
C GLN A 130 28.96 -1.60 13.69
N ILE A 131 29.40 -2.86 13.80
CA ILE A 131 29.15 -3.72 14.98
C ILE A 131 29.81 -3.17 16.24
N ASN A 132 30.99 -2.56 16.13
CA ASN A 132 31.68 -1.96 17.27
C ASN A 132 30.86 -0.83 17.92
N GLU A 133 30.15 -0.01 17.13
CA GLU A 133 29.28 1.04 17.67
C GLU A 133 28.04 0.43 18.32
N CYS A 134 27.44 -0.60 17.70
CA CYS A 134 26.34 -1.35 18.32
C CYS A 134 26.74 -1.92 19.68
N ARG A 135 27.95 -2.48 19.79
CA ARG A 135 28.49 -3.03 21.04
C ARG A 135 28.64 -1.97 22.13
N LYS A 136 29.16 -0.79 21.79
CA LYS A 136 29.26 0.33 22.75
C LYS A 136 27.88 0.76 23.27
N MET A 137 26.87 0.80 22.40
CA MET A 137 25.51 1.14 22.80
C MET A 137 24.89 0.06 23.70
N LEU A 138 25.09 -1.23 23.39
CA LEU A 138 24.59 -2.33 24.23
C LEU A 138 25.25 -2.41 25.61
N GLN A 139 26.49 -1.92 25.76
CA GLN A 139 27.13 -1.81 27.07
C GLN A 139 26.44 -0.79 27.98
N GLN A 140 25.81 0.23 27.39
CA GLN A 140 25.06 1.23 28.13
C GLN A 140 23.62 0.80 28.39
N ASP A 141 23.03 0.07 27.44
CA ASP A 141 21.65 -0.38 27.50
C ASP A 141 21.44 -1.66 26.67
N GLU A 142 21.31 -2.79 27.36
CA GLU A 142 21.14 -4.11 26.75
C GLU A 142 19.78 -4.27 26.03
N ASP A 143 18.73 -3.63 26.54
CA ASP A 143 17.36 -3.78 26.03
C ASP A 143 17.22 -3.23 24.60
N LEU A 144 18.16 -2.37 24.19
CA LEU A 144 18.20 -1.75 22.86
C LEU A 144 18.20 -2.77 21.72
N ALA A 145 18.76 -3.97 21.95
CA ALA A 145 18.78 -5.07 20.98
C ALA A 145 17.39 -5.47 20.48
N ASN A 146 16.37 -5.33 21.36
CA ASN A 146 15.01 -5.81 21.15
C ASN A 146 14.02 -4.67 20.87
N LEU A 147 14.50 -3.44 20.70
CA LEU A 147 13.69 -2.26 20.47
C LEU A 147 13.84 -1.78 19.03
N LYS A 148 12.78 -1.20 18.48
CA LYS A 148 12.81 -0.46 17.21
C LYS A 148 11.98 0.81 17.31
N PRO A 149 12.38 1.89 16.63
CA PRO A 149 11.51 3.05 16.53
C PRO A 149 10.15 2.66 15.91
N PRO A 150 9.00 3.21 16.40
CA PRO A 150 7.68 2.79 15.93
C PRO A 150 7.48 2.92 14.42
N TYR A 151 8.12 3.92 13.81
CA TYR A 151 8.07 4.19 12.37
C TYR A 151 8.95 3.27 11.52
N ARG A 152 9.87 2.48 12.10
CA ARG A 152 10.68 1.50 11.35
C ARG A 152 9.93 0.18 11.22
N LYS A 153 10.04 -0.48 10.06
CA LYS A 153 9.41 -1.79 9.80
C LYS A 153 10.12 -2.95 10.52
N TYR A 154 11.44 -2.86 10.67
CA TYR A 154 12.32 -3.97 11.05
C TYR A 154 13.07 -3.65 12.34
N TYR A 155 13.25 -4.66 13.20
CA TYR A 155 14.21 -4.65 14.30
C TYR A 155 15.63 -4.95 13.79
N LEU A 156 16.64 -4.77 14.63
CA LEU A 156 18.02 -5.11 14.27
C LEU A 156 18.17 -6.56 13.79
N ILE A 157 17.58 -7.53 14.50
CA ILE A 157 17.65 -8.95 14.12
C ILE A 157 17.15 -9.22 12.68
N HIS A 158 16.11 -8.51 12.25
CA HIS A 158 15.57 -8.61 10.89
C HIS A 158 16.52 -8.00 9.86
N HIS A 159 17.18 -6.89 10.19
CA HIS A 159 18.20 -6.29 9.31
C HIS A 159 19.43 -7.20 9.17
N LEU A 160 19.87 -7.84 10.25
CA LEU A 160 20.96 -8.82 10.20
C LEU A 160 20.57 -10.02 9.34
N ALA A 161 19.33 -10.52 9.49
CA ALA A 161 18.77 -11.61 8.68
C ALA A 161 18.69 -11.26 7.19
N PHE A 162 18.24 -10.05 6.87
CA PHE A 162 18.18 -9.52 5.51
C PHE A 162 19.58 -9.41 4.86
N ALA A 163 20.61 -9.08 5.64
CA ALA A 163 21.97 -8.86 5.14
C ALA A 163 22.88 -10.10 5.20
N ASP A 164 22.36 -11.27 5.58
CA ASP A 164 23.12 -12.51 5.82
C ASP A 164 24.28 -12.38 6.83
N ASN A 165 24.14 -11.44 7.78
CA ASN A 165 25.23 -11.07 8.68
C ASN A 165 25.27 -11.95 9.95
N LYS A 166 25.46 -13.27 9.77
CA LYS A 166 25.53 -14.23 10.88
C LYS A 166 26.63 -13.88 11.90
N ASN A 167 27.80 -13.47 11.44
CA ASN A 167 28.93 -13.13 12.32
C ASN A 167 28.59 -11.94 13.24
N ALA A 168 27.96 -10.90 12.69
CA ALA A 168 27.49 -9.77 13.48
C ALA A 168 26.44 -10.19 14.50
N PHE A 169 25.49 -11.04 14.10
CA PHE A 169 24.49 -11.59 15.02
C PHE A 169 25.14 -12.36 16.17
N ASP A 170 26.07 -13.27 15.91
CA ASP A 170 26.76 -14.04 16.94
C ASP A 170 27.57 -13.11 17.88
N GLN A 171 28.24 -12.10 17.32
CA GLN A 171 28.95 -11.11 18.12
C GLN A 171 28.03 -10.31 19.04
N LEU A 172 26.87 -9.86 18.56
CA LEU A 172 25.95 -9.06 19.38
C LEU A 172 25.20 -9.94 20.39
N ARG A 173 24.84 -11.16 20.00
CA ARG A 173 24.17 -12.14 20.88
C ARG A 173 25.02 -12.54 22.09
N SER A 174 26.35 -12.47 21.99
CA SER A 174 27.22 -12.67 23.16
C SER A 174 27.11 -11.56 24.22
N MET A 175 26.52 -10.41 23.88
CA MET A 175 26.40 -9.24 24.75
C MET A 175 24.97 -8.92 25.17
N CYS A 176 23.97 -9.50 24.49
CA CYS A 176 22.56 -9.23 24.75
C CYS A 176 21.70 -10.46 24.45
N ASN A 177 20.55 -10.56 25.11
CA ASN A 177 19.56 -11.57 24.78
C ASN A 177 18.59 -11.09 23.70
N PHE A 178 18.77 -11.53 22.45
CA PHE A 178 17.81 -11.25 21.38
C PHE A 178 16.48 -11.96 21.62
N ASP A 179 15.39 -11.19 21.56
CA ASP A 179 14.05 -11.74 21.50
C ASP A 179 13.79 -12.28 20.09
N MET A 180 13.85 -13.61 20.00
CA MET A 180 13.65 -14.37 18.77
C MET A 180 12.19 -14.37 18.28
N LYS A 181 11.25 -13.87 19.10
CA LYS A 181 9.82 -13.80 18.79
C LYS A 181 9.41 -12.47 18.17
N LEU A 182 10.34 -11.52 18.06
CA LEU A 182 10.05 -10.23 17.46
C LEU A 182 9.58 -10.41 16.02
N LEU A 183 8.43 -9.81 15.72
CA LEU A 183 7.83 -9.82 14.40
C LEU A 183 7.94 -8.45 13.74
N THR A 184 8.09 -8.44 12.43
CA THR A 184 7.95 -7.23 11.62
C THR A 184 6.49 -6.73 11.63
N ASN A 185 6.25 -5.53 11.10
CA ASN A 185 4.87 -5.01 10.96
C ASN A 185 3.99 -5.90 10.05
N ASP A 186 4.58 -6.60 9.08
CA ASP A 186 3.93 -7.63 8.25
C ASP A 186 3.92 -9.03 8.90
N LYS A 187 4.17 -9.08 10.21
CA LYS A 187 4.13 -10.27 11.07
C LYS A 187 5.19 -11.33 10.77
N LYS A 188 6.29 -10.98 10.11
CA LYS A 188 7.33 -11.95 9.75
C LYS A 188 8.37 -12.10 10.84
N THR A 189 8.92 -13.31 10.98
CA THR A 189 10.07 -13.56 11.85
C THR A 189 11.39 -13.18 11.15
N ALA A 190 12.49 -13.11 11.89
CA ALA A 190 13.81 -12.92 11.29
C ALA A 190 14.21 -14.08 10.37
N SER A 191 13.85 -15.33 10.69
CA SER A 191 14.15 -16.48 9.82
C SER A 191 13.38 -16.42 8.51
N GLU A 192 12.11 -16.01 8.53
CA GLU A 192 11.31 -15.78 7.33
C GLU A 192 11.94 -14.70 6.44
N VAL A 193 12.36 -13.57 7.03
CA VAL A 193 13.04 -12.51 6.28
C VAL A 193 14.31 -13.06 5.62
N ALA A 194 15.11 -13.89 6.31
CA ALA A 194 16.28 -14.53 5.71
C ALA A 194 15.90 -15.49 4.55
N PHE A 195 14.87 -16.33 4.71
CA PHE A 195 14.40 -17.23 3.65
C PHE A 195 13.93 -16.47 2.39
N GLU A 196 13.18 -15.38 2.56
CA GLU A 196 12.70 -14.56 1.44
C GLU A 196 13.84 -13.94 0.61
N HIS A 197 15.03 -13.77 1.21
CA HIS A 197 16.22 -13.23 0.56
C HIS A 197 17.24 -14.32 0.19
N ASN A 198 16.83 -15.60 0.22
CA ASN A 198 17.67 -16.77 -0.10
C ASN A 198 18.84 -17.02 0.88
N HIS A 199 18.77 -16.49 2.09
CA HIS A 199 19.77 -16.70 3.15
C HIS A 199 19.46 -17.96 3.97
N THR A 200 19.31 -19.10 3.30
CA THR A 200 18.86 -20.37 3.87
C THR A 200 19.72 -20.84 5.05
N ARG A 201 21.05 -20.68 4.96
CA ARG A 201 21.96 -21.12 6.03
C ARG A 201 21.77 -20.32 7.31
N PHE A 202 21.58 -19.00 7.20
CA PHE A 202 21.35 -18.18 8.38
C PHE A 202 19.93 -18.34 8.90
N ALA A 203 18.94 -18.50 8.02
CA ALA A 203 17.56 -18.79 8.40
C ALA A 203 17.43 -20.08 9.21
N THR A 204 18.03 -21.19 8.74
CA THR A 204 18.02 -22.47 9.47
C THR A 204 18.81 -22.39 10.77
N TYR A 205 19.88 -21.60 10.82
CA TYR A 205 20.58 -21.31 12.06
C TYR A 205 19.66 -20.58 13.06
N LEU A 206 18.95 -19.53 12.66
CA LEU A 206 18.00 -18.83 13.52
C LEU A 206 16.89 -19.76 14.04
N GLU A 207 16.32 -20.62 13.17
CA GLU A 207 15.33 -21.62 13.57
C GLU A 207 15.91 -22.70 14.51
N SER A 208 17.20 -23.04 14.37
CA SER A 208 17.86 -23.97 15.30
C SER A 208 18.05 -23.39 16.70
N LEU A 209 18.14 -22.05 16.79
CA LEU A 209 18.23 -21.34 18.06
C LEU A 209 16.87 -21.13 18.72
N SER A 210 15.81 -20.95 17.92
CA SER A 210 14.44 -20.82 18.39
C SER A 210 13.48 -21.62 17.48
N PRO A 211 13.05 -22.82 17.92
CA PRO A 211 12.03 -23.60 17.21
C PRO A 211 10.70 -22.87 17.03
N GLU A 212 10.45 -21.84 17.83
CA GLU A 212 9.24 -21.02 17.77
C GLU A 212 9.19 -20.20 16.47
N MET A 213 10.33 -19.69 15.99
CA MET A 213 10.41 -19.00 14.69
C MET A 213 9.94 -19.91 13.55
N ARG A 214 10.32 -21.19 13.60
CA ARG A 214 9.91 -22.20 12.62
C ARG A 214 8.41 -22.45 12.68
N ALA A 215 7.84 -22.57 13.88
CA ALA A 215 6.41 -22.79 14.07
C ALA A 215 5.57 -21.64 13.49
N ILE A 216 6.01 -20.38 13.70
CA ILE A 216 5.36 -19.19 13.15
C ILE A 216 5.40 -19.21 11.61
N ARG A 217 6.55 -19.52 11.01
CA ARG A 217 6.68 -19.64 9.55
C ARG A 217 5.78 -20.71 8.97
N GLU A 218 5.79 -21.91 9.55
CA GLU A 218 4.94 -23.00 9.09
C GLU A 218 3.44 -22.64 9.20
N GLN A 219 3.05 -21.81 10.17
CA GLN A 219 1.69 -21.28 10.25
C GLN A 219 1.41 -20.29 9.11
N HIS A 220 2.31 -19.33 8.85
CA HIS A 220 2.16 -18.38 7.76
C HIS A 220 2.10 -19.05 6.38
N ASP A 221 2.92 -20.08 6.15
CA ASP A 221 2.92 -20.88 4.92
C ASP A 221 1.55 -21.56 4.73
N LYS A 222 1.01 -22.21 5.78
CA LYS A 222 -0.33 -22.82 5.76
C LYS A 222 -1.43 -21.79 5.49
N GLU A 223 -1.35 -20.60 6.06
CA GLU A 223 -2.31 -19.53 5.81
C GLU A 223 -2.24 -19.01 4.37
N LYS A 224 -1.03 -18.88 3.82
CA LYS A 224 -0.80 -18.48 2.42
C LYS A 224 -1.37 -19.53 1.45
N ASP A 225 -1.14 -20.81 1.72
CA ASP A 225 -1.68 -21.92 0.92
C ASP A 225 -3.21 -21.93 0.95
N LYS A 226 -3.83 -21.76 2.12
CA LYS A 226 -5.30 -21.64 2.24
C LYS A 226 -5.85 -20.47 1.42
N ARG A 227 -5.18 -19.31 1.45
CA ARG A 227 -5.57 -18.13 0.65
C ARG A 227 -5.45 -18.39 -0.84
N ASN A 228 -4.37 -19.03 -1.28
CA ASN A 228 -4.17 -19.39 -2.68
C ASN A 228 -5.22 -20.40 -3.16
N GLN A 229 -5.50 -21.44 -2.37
CA GLN A 229 -6.55 -22.41 -2.68
C GLN A 229 -7.94 -21.75 -2.75
N ALA A 230 -8.25 -20.82 -1.83
CA ALA A 230 -9.50 -20.07 -1.87
C ALA A 230 -9.61 -19.16 -3.09
N LYS A 231 -8.49 -18.58 -3.55
CA LYS A 231 -8.45 -17.79 -4.78
C LYS A 231 -8.72 -18.67 -6.01
N ILE A 232 -8.00 -19.79 -6.14
CA ILE A 232 -8.19 -20.75 -7.25
C ILE A 232 -9.66 -21.21 -7.31
N LYS A 233 -10.25 -21.61 -6.17
CA LYS A 233 -11.66 -22.01 -6.12
C LYS A 233 -12.63 -20.91 -6.54
N ARG A 234 -12.35 -19.64 -6.22
CA ARG A 234 -13.17 -18.51 -6.66
C ARG A 234 -13.03 -18.29 -8.16
N ASP A 235 -11.80 -18.33 -8.67
CA ASP A 235 -11.53 -18.16 -10.10
C ASP A 235 -12.21 -19.28 -10.92
N GLU A 236 -12.12 -20.54 -10.45
CA GLU A 236 -12.84 -21.70 -11.00
C GLU A 236 -14.37 -21.54 -10.93
N GLN A 237 -14.89 -20.98 -9.83
CA GLN A 237 -16.32 -20.73 -9.68
C GLN A 237 -16.80 -19.63 -10.65
N VAL A 238 -16.05 -18.54 -10.79
CA VAL A 238 -16.34 -17.46 -11.75
C VAL A 238 -16.31 -17.99 -13.17
N GLU A 239 -15.32 -18.81 -13.53
CA GLU A 239 -15.25 -19.47 -14.84
C GLU A 239 -16.49 -20.35 -15.07
N LYS A 240 -16.89 -21.16 -14.08
CA LYS A 240 -18.09 -22.00 -14.16
C LYS A 240 -19.38 -21.19 -14.28
N GLU A 241 -19.50 -20.05 -13.60
CA GLU A 241 -20.64 -19.12 -13.67
C GLU A 241 -20.71 -18.42 -15.04
N ILE A 242 -19.56 -18.05 -15.63
CA ILE A 242 -19.49 -17.52 -17.00
C ILE A 242 -19.97 -18.58 -18.01
N LEU A 243 -19.51 -19.83 -17.86
CA LEU A 243 -19.90 -20.94 -18.74
C LEU A 243 -21.39 -21.31 -18.61
N THR A 244 -21.98 -21.21 -17.42
CA THR A 244 -23.40 -21.55 -17.20
C THR A 244 -24.36 -20.41 -17.53
N THR A 245 -23.94 -19.15 -17.38
CA THR A 245 -24.77 -17.97 -17.71
C THR A 245 -24.66 -17.60 -19.21
N GLY A 246 -23.56 -17.97 -19.89
CA GLY A 246 -23.32 -17.71 -21.31
C GLY A 246 -23.99 -18.66 -22.31
N GLY A 247 -24.69 -19.70 -21.84
CA GLY A 247 -25.27 -20.75 -22.69
C GLY A 247 -26.33 -20.29 -23.70
N ASN A 248 -26.95 -19.12 -23.50
CA ASN A 248 -27.92 -18.55 -24.44
C ASN A 248 -27.46 -17.26 -25.17
N ASN A 249 -26.39 -16.58 -24.73
CA ASN A 249 -26.03 -15.26 -25.27
C ASN A 249 -24.85 -15.26 -26.26
N MET A 250 -24.10 -16.37 -26.40
CA MET A 250 -23.00 -16.43 -27.37
C MET A 250 -23.53 -16.45 -28.81
N LEU A 251 -24.66 -17.11 -29.06
CA LEU A 251 -25.32 -17.12 -30.38
C LEU A 251 -25.92 -15.75 -30.72
N ASP A 252 -26.47 -15.03 -29.74
CA ASP A 252 -27.09 -13.71 -29.96
C ASP A 252 -26.11 -12.71 -30.57
N CYS A 253 -24.84 -12.72 -30.13
CA CYS A 253 -23.76 -11.90 -30.69
C CYS A 253 -23.46 -12.19 -32.17
N PHE A 254 -23.89 -13.35 -32.68
CA PHE A 254 -23.74 -13.77 -34.07
C PHE A 254 -25.06 -13.83 -34.83
N THR A 255 -26.16 -13.35 -34.24
CA THR A 255 -27.47 -13.29 -34.91
C THR A 255 -27.78 -11.90 -35.42
N CYS A 256 -28.40 -11.85 -36.59
CA CYS A 256 -28.89 -10.61 -37.17
C CYS A 256 -30.12 -10.11 -36.40
N PRO A 257 -30.15 -8.83 -36.00
CA PRO A 257 -31.28 -8.30 -35.24
C PRO A 257 -32.57 -8.22 -36.07
N LEU A 258 -32.49 -8.20 -37.41
CA LEU A 258 -33.64 -8.19 -38.32
C LEU A 258 -34.19 -9.60 -38.58
N THR A 259 -33.33 -10.56 -38.94
CA THR A 259 -33.77 -11.91 -39.30
C THR A 259 -33.90 -12.84 -38.10
N LYS A 260 -33.25 -12.51 -36.98
CA LYS A 260 -33.08 -13.39 -35.80
C LYS A 260 -32.36 -14.71 -36.11
N GLU A 261 -31.65 -14.76 -37.23
CA GLU A 261 -30.85 -15.90 -37.67
C GLU A 261 -29.36 -15.58 -37.59
N ILE A 262 -28.50 -16.60 -37.56
CA ILE A 262 -27.04 -16.43 -37.58
C ILE A 262 -26.62 -15.72 -38.87
N PHE A 263 -25.69 -14.77 -38.79
CA PHE A 263 -25.20 -14.05 -39.96
C PHE A 263 -24.59 -15.00 -41.01
N HIS A 264 -24.94 -14.78 -42.28
CA HIS A 264 -24.29 -15.40 -43.43
C HIS A 264 -23.40 -14.39 -44.16
N ASP A 265 -23.91 -13.18 -44.42
CA ASP A 265 -23.14 -12.07 -44.98
C ASP A 265 -23.34 -10.78 -44.17
N PRO A 266 -22.64 -10.65 -43.03
CA PRO A 266 -22.82 -9.53 -42.11
C PRO A 266 -22.30 -8.22 -42.72
N VAL A 267 -23.11 -7.17 -42.65
CA VAL A 267 -22.79 -5.80 -43.08
C VAL A 267 -23.10 -4.77 -42.02
N VAL A 268 -22.26 -3.75 -41.91
CA VAL A 268 -22.43 -2.58 -41.05
C VAL A 268 -23.06 -1.45 -41.85
N LEU A 269 -24.09 -0.83 -41.26
CA LEU A 269 -24.73 0.37 -41.79
C LEU A 269 -24.16 1.62 -41.07
N SER A 270 -24.48 2.83 -41.56
CA SER A 270 -23.98 4.09 -40.99
C SER A 270 -24.36 4.35 -39.52
N ASP A 271 -25.28 3.59 -38.96
CA ASP A 271 -25.65 3.61 -37.53
C ASP A 271 -24.70 2.79 -36.63
N GLY A 272 -23.73 2.09 -37.22
CA GLY A 272 -22.75 1.26 -36.51
C GLY A 272 -23.24 -0.14 -36.14
N PHE A 273 -24.47 -0.51 -36.49
CA PHE A 273 -25.01 -1.85 -36.23
C PHE A 273 -24.75 -2.80 -37.39
N THR A 274 -24.64 -4.11 -37.08
CA THR A 274 -24.48 -5.16 -38.09
C THR A 274 -25.80 -5.84 -38.40
N TYR A 275 -26.06 -6.04 -39.68
CA TYR A 275 -27.26 -6.68 -40.22
C TYR A 275 -26.86 -7.73 -41.26
N GLU A 276 -27.78 -8.66 -41.55
CA GLU A 276 -27.66 -9.54 -42.70
C GLU A 276 -27.88 -8.72 -43.98
N ARG A 277 -26.98 -8.86 -44.97
CA ARG A 277 -27.01 -8.02 -46.18
C ARG A 277 -28.35 -8.05 -46.89
N SER A 278 -28.92 -9.24 -47.08
CA SER A 278 -30.20 -9.40 -47.77
C SER A 278 -31.34 -8.67 -47.05
N ALA A 279 -31.40 -8.79 -45.72
CA ALA A 279 -32.45 -8.21 -44.90
C ALA A 279 -32.36 -6.67 -44.85
N ILE A 280 -31.16 -6.11 -44.67
CA ILE A 280 -31.01 -4.65 -44.61
C ILE A 280 -31.15 -4.02 -46.01
N GLN A 281 -30.73 -4.71 -47.08
CA GLN A 281 -30.95 -4.23 -48.44
C GLN A 281 -32.45 -4.16 -48.75
N GLN A 282 -33.22 -5.19 -48.43
CA GLN A 282 -34.67 -5.19 -48.59
C GLN A 282 -35.34 -4.05 -47.78
N TRP A 283 -34.88 -3.81 -46.55
CA TRP A 283 -35.36 -2.70 -45.74
C TRP A 283 -35.16 -1.35 -46.43
N LEU A 284 -33.98 -1.12 -47.03
CA LEU A 284 -33.65 0.12 -47.74
C LEU A 284 -34.40 0.26 -49.08
N ASP A 285 -34.61 -0.86 -49.79
CA ASP A 285 -35.32 -0.92 -51.08
C ASP A 285 -36.81 -0.59 -50.93
N LEU A 286 -37.41 -0.87 -49.76
CA LEU A 286 -38.76 -0.43 -49.39
C LEU A 286 -38.86 1.08 -49.12
N GLY A 287 -37.78 1.84 -49.33
CA GLY A 287 -37.75 3.29 -49.16
C GLY A 287 -37.42 3.76 -47.74
N ASN A 288 -37.14 2.85 -46.80
CA ASN A 288 -36.79 3.24 -45.44
C ASN A 288 -35.42 3.92 -45.40
N ARG A 289 -35.33 5.04 -44.68
CA ARG A 289 -34.09 5.81 -44.46
C ARG A 289 -33.75 5.98 -42.97
N ARG A 290 -34.38 5.18 -42.11
CA ARG A 290 -34.12 5.15 -40.66
C ARG A 290 -33.51 3.81 -40.27
N SER A 291 -32.65 3.83 -39.26
CA SER A 291 -32.03 2.65 -38.64
C SER A 291 -33.10 1.70 -38.09
N PRO A 292 -33.08 0.40 -38.42
CA PRO A 292 -33.99 -0.58 -37.83
C PRO A 292 -33.82 -0.74 -36.31
N MET A 293 -32.63 -0.47 -35.77
CA MET A 293 -32.32 -0.66 -34.35
C MET A 293 -32.67 0.55 -33.50
N THR A 294 -32.39 1.75 -34.02
CA THR A 294 -32.50 3.00 -33.23
C THR A 294 -33.66 3.88 -33.69
N ASN A 295 -34.24 3.60 -34.85
CA ASN A 295 -35.22 4.44 -35.52
C ASN A 295 -34.72 5.88 -35.75
N ILE A 296 -33.41 6.10 -35.83
CA ILE A 296 -32.79 7.39 -36.16
C ILE A 296 -32.53 7.47 -37.67
N GLU A 297 -32.63 8.66 -38.26
CA GLU A 297 -32.35 8.87 -39.68
C GLU A 297 -30.89 8.55 -40.03
N LEU A 298 -30.69 7.80 -41.12
CA LEU A 298 -29.38 7.33 -41.55
C LEU A 298 -28.61 8.44 -42.28
N THR A 299 -27.34 8.62 -41.93
CA THR A 299 -26.47 9.60 -42.59
C THR A 299 -26.12 9.19 -44.02
N ASN A 300 -26.05 7.88 -44.28
CA ASN A 300 -25.98 7.29 -45.61
C ASN A 300 -26.50 5.84 -45.58
N VAL A 301 -26.73 5.27 -46.76
CA VAL A 301 -27.23 3.90 -46.95
C VAL A 301 -26.14 2.93 -47.41
N THR A 302 -24.87 3.27 -47.19
CA THR A 302 -23.74 2.45 -47.63
C THR A 302 -23.60 1.23 -46.72
N LEU A 303 -23.55 0.03 -47.31
CA LEU A 303 -23.37 -1.23 -46.60
C LEU A 303 -21.90 -1.67 -46.67
N VAL A 304 -21.23 -1.70 -45.51
CA VAL A 304 -19.82 -2.10 -45.41
C VAL A 304 -19.73 -3.51 -44.83
N PRO A 305 -19.04 -4.48 -45.48
CA PRO A 305 -18.90 -5.84 -44.93
C PRO A 305 -18.26 -5.85 -43.53
N ASN A 306 -18.85 -6.58 -42.58
CA ASN A 306 -18.25 -6.82 -41.26
C ASN A 306 -17.36 -8.07 -41.29
N MET A 307 -16.10 -7.87 -41.70
CA MET A 307 -15.14 -8.97 -41.84
C MET A 307 -14.81 -9.66 -40.51
N VAL A 308 -14.92 -8.95 -39.38
CA VAL A 308 -14.62 -9.50 -38.04
C VAL A 308 -15.64 -10.58 -37.66
N ILE A 309 -16.93 -10.31 -37.82
CA ILE A 309 -17.99 -11.31 -37.55
C ILE A 309 -17.90 -12.47 -38.54
N LYS A 310 -17.63 -12.18 -39.82
CA LYS A 310 -17.50 -13.20 -40.87
C LYS A 310 -16.36 -14.18 -40.57
N GLN A 311 -15.21 -13.67 -40.12
CA GLN A 311 -14.06 -14.51 -39.74
C GLN A 311 -14.36 -15.32 -38.46
N ALA A 312 -14.92 -14.68 -37.42
CA ALA A 312 -15.26 -15.36 -36.18
C ALA A 312 -16.24 -16.53 -36.39
N LEU A 313 -17.26 -16.35 -37.24
CA LEU A 313 -18.20 -17.42 -37.61
C LEU A 313 -17.52 -18.55 -38.37
N SER A 314 -16.64 -18.24 -39.33
CA SER A 314 -15.88 -19.26 -40.05
C SER A 314 -15.03 -20.10 -39.11
N GLU A 315 -14.36 -19.47 -38.14
CA GLU A 315 -13.55 -20.17 -37.13
C GLU A 315 -14.40 -21.04 -36.20
N LEU A 316 -15.62 -20.61 -35.86
CA LEU A 316 -16.57 -21.41 -35.08
C LEU A 316 -17.06 -22.65 -35.85
N TYR A 317 -17.41 -22.50 -37.13
CA TYR A 317 -17.85 -23.63 -37.96
C TYR A 317 -16.72 -24.67 -38.17
N GLU A 318 -15.47 -24.23 -38.31
CA GLU A 318 -14.32 -25.13 -38.42
C GLU A 318 -14.02 -25.88 -37.12
N LYS A 319 -14.22 -25.23 -35.95
CA LYS A 319 -14.05 -25.89 -34.64
C LYS A 319 -15.12 -26.94 -34.34
N GLN A 320 -16.31 -26.83 -34.93
CA GLN A 320 -17.39 -27.82 -34.75
C GLN A 320 -17.26 -29.05 -35.66
N LYS A 321 -16.38 -29.02 -36.68
CA LYS A 321 -16.12 -30.16 -37.58
C LYS A 321 -14.99 -31.10 -37.12
N LYS A 322 -14.28 -30.75 -36.05
CA LYS A 322 -13.22 -31.57 -35.43
C LYS A 322 -13.73 -32.28 -34.20
#